data_AF-A0A5J4FBP8-F1
#
_entry.id   AF-A0A5J4FBP8-F1
#
_cell.length_a   1.000
_cell.length_b   1.000
_cell.length_c   1.000
_cell.angle_alpha   90.00
_cell.angle_beta   90.00
_cell.angle_gamma   90.00
#
_symmetry.space_group_name_H-M   'P 1'
#
loop_
_entity.id
_entity.type
_entity.pdbx_description
1 polymer ?
#
loop_
_entity_poly.entity_id
_entity_poly.type
_entity_poly.pdbx_seq_one_letter_code
_entity_poly.pdbx_strand_id
1 'polypeptide(L)'
;MLQLIVESEQKTLAQGKELIQQVRQQFQESLKRQDILELIETIIIYKLPKLNRKEIEAMFSLSDLRETKVYQEALEEGREEGREEGELSAKLNSIPRLSVLGLSVEQIAQALDLEIEQVQQVIDGQN
;
A
#
# COMPACT_ATOMS: atom_id res chain seq x y z
N MET A 1 19.57 -16.41 8.65
CA MET A 1 18.34 -15.84 9.25
C MET A 1 18.60 -15.15 10.57
N LEU A 2 19.04 -15.84 11.64
CA LEU A 2 19.34 -15.21 12.94
C LEU A 2 20.28 -13.99 12.86
N GLN A 3 21.27 -14.03 11.96
CA GLN A 3 22.19 -12.90 11.74
C GLN A 3 21.44 -11.62 11.29
N LEU A 4 20.42 -11.74 10.42
CA LEU A 4 19.63 -10.58 9.99
C LEU A 4 18.89 -9.92 11.16
N ILE A 5 18.55 -10.68 12.21
CA ILE A 5 17.85 -10.16 13.40
C ILE A 5 18.82 -9.42 14.32
N VAL A 6 20.04 -9.93 14.49
CA VAL A 6 21.00 -9.42 15.50
C VAL A 6 21.92 -8.31 14.98
N GLU A 7 22.16 -8.22 13.67
CA GLU A 7 23.12 -7.25 13.11
C GLU A 7 22.68 -5.77 13.22
N SER A 8 23.55 -4.79 12.98
CA SER A 8 23.13 -3.39 12.79
C SER A 8 22.33 -3.18 11.50
N GLU A 9 21.40 -2.23 11.48
CA GLU A 9 20.64 -1.81 10.28
C GLU A 9 21.53 -1.58 9.05
N GLN A 10 22.67 -0.93 9.23
CA GLN A 10 23.63 -0.59 8.17
C GLN A 10 24.15 -1.80 7.39
N LYS A 11 24.26 -2.96 8.05
CA LYS A 11 24.77 -4.20 7.46
C LYS A 11 23.64 -5.16 7.05
N THR A 12 22.45 -4.98 7.60
CA THR A 12 21.26 -5.79 7.29
C THR A 12 20.96 -5.80 5.80
N LEU A 13 21.13 -4.67 5.11
CA LEU A 13 20.86 -4.59 3.67
C LEU A 13 21.81 -5.49 2.85
N ALA A 14 23.11 -5.41 3.13
CA ALA A 14 24.12 -6.20 2.42
C ALA A 14 23.93 -7.71 2.68
N GLN A 15 23.73 -8.09 3.95
CA GLN A 15 23.46 -9.47 4.33
C GLN A 15 22.15 -9.99 3.74
N GLY A 16 21.09 -9.17 3.71
CA GLY A 16 19.81 -9.54 3.11
C GLY A 16 19.96 -9.91 1.63
N LYS A 17 20.70 -9.10 0.87
CA LYS A 17 21.01 -9.38 -0.55
C LYS A 17 21.75 -10.71 -0.72
N GLU A 18 22.76 -10.96 0.11
CA GLU A 18 23.54 -12.20 0.07
C GLU A 18 22.65 -13.42 0.37
N LEU A 19 21.83 -13.36 1.43
CA LEU A 19 20.91 -14.45 1.79
C LEU A 19 19.91 -14.72 0.66
N ILE A 20 19.34 -13.68 0.05
CA ILE A 20 18.40 -13.86 -1.08
C ILE A 20 19.10 -14.61 -2.23
N GLN A 21 20.34 -14.24 -2.57
CA GLN A 21 21.08 -14.95 -3.61
C GLN A 21 21.37 -16.40 -3.25
N GLN A 22 21.78 -16.67 -2.00
CA GLN A 22 22.03 -18.04 -1.53
C GLN A 22 20.77 -18.90 -1.62
N VAL A 23 19.62 -18.37 -1.19
CA VAL A 23 18.34 -19.06 -1.25
C VAL A 23 17.95 -19.39 -2.69
N ARG A 24 18.15 -18.46 -3.64
CA ARG A 24 17.89 -18.71 -5.07
C ARG A 24 18.80 -19.78 -5.68
N GLN A 25 20.05 -19.85 -5.24
CA GLN A 25 21.01 -20.85 -5.74
C GLN A 25 20.76 -22.23 -5.14
N GLN A 26 20.40 -22.28 -3.86
CA GLN A 26 20.23 -23.52 -3.12
C GLN A 26 18.88 -24.20 -3.37
N PHE A 27 17.84 -23.41 -3.64
CA PHE A 27 16.48 -23.91 -3.85
C PHE A 27 15.99 -23.55 -5.24
N GLN A 28 15.57 -24.55 -6.02
CA GLN A 28 14.80 -24.34 -7.25
C GLN A 28 13.45 -23.69 -6.93
N GLU A 29 12.70 -23.28 -7.97
CA GLU A 29 11.32 -22.78 -7.82
C GLU A 29 10.48 -23.78 -7.02
N SER A 30 10.21 -23.43 -5.76
CA SER A 30 9.61 -24.31 -4.77
C SER A 30 9.00 -23.49 -3.64
N LEU A 31 7.99 -24.06 -2.97
CA LEU A 31 7.35 -23.43 -1.82
C LEU A 31 8.35 -23.05 -0.72
N LYS A 32 9.36 -23.91 -0.48
CA LYS A 32 10.42 -23.63 0.50
C LYS A 32 11.23 -22.38 0.14
N ARG A 33 11.50 -22.13 -1.14
CA ARG A 33 12.18 -20.91 -1.58
C ARG A 33 11.32 -19.69 -1.24
N GLN A 34 10.03 -19.75 -1.57
CA GLN A 34 9.08 -18.66 -1.30
C GLN A 34 8.97 -18.37 0.20
N ASP A 35 8.79 -19.39 1.03
CA ASP A 35 8.68 -19.24 2.49
C ASP A 35 9.91 -18.57 3.11
N ILE A 36 11.12 -18.92 2.64
CA ILE A 36 12.36 -18.32 3.14
C ILE A 36 12.49 -16.87 2.66
N LEU A 37 12.14 -16.59 1.39
CA LEU A 37 12.16 -15.23 0.85
C LEU A 37 11.16 -14.33 1.58
N GLU A 38 9.95 -14.81 1.87
CA GLU A 38 8.93 -14.11 2.66
C GLU A 38 9.46 -13.79 4.07
N LEU A 39 10.14 -14.76 4.72
CA LEU A 39 10.74 -14.51 6.04
C LEU A 39 11.86 -13.48 5.98
N ILE A 40 12.71 -13.50 4.94
CA ILE A 40 13.75 -12.47 4.76
C ILE A 40 13.11 -11.11 4.57
N GLU A 41 12.11 -11.00 3.69
CA GLU A 41 11.38 -9.75 3.43
C GLU A 41 10.80 -9.18 4.72
N THR A 42 10.09 -10.02 5.48
CA THR A 42 9.50 -9.65 6.77
C THR A 42 10.56 -9.04 7.68
N ILE A 43 11.70 -9.71 7.87
CA ILE A 43 12.79 -9.21 8.71
C ILE A 43 13.34 -7.87 8.19
N ILE A 44 13.52 -7.72 6.87
CA ILE A 44 14.01 -6.48 6.26
C ILE A 44 13.04 -5.32 6.50
N ILE A 45 11.74 -5.53 6.31
CA ILE A 45 10.71 -4.50 6.53
C ILE A 45 10.69 -4.06 7.99
N TYR A 46 10.69 -5.00 8.93
CA TYR A 46 10.70 -4.68 10.35
C TYR A 46 11.98 -3.96 10.80
N LYS A 47 13.13 -4.35 10.23
CA LYS A 47 14.42 -3.82 10.65
C LYS A 47 14.81 -2.52 9.96
N LEU A 48 14.33 -2.32 8.74
CA LEU A 48 14.61 -1.16 7.90
C LEU A 48 13.29 -0.50 7.47
N PRO A 49 12.47 0.01 8.42
CA PRO A 49 11.12 0.50 8.13
C PRO A 49 11.11 1.76 7.23
N LYS A 50 12.27 2.43 7.09
CA LYS A 50 12.44 3.61 6.24
C LYS A 50 13.04 3.29 4.86
N LEU A 51 13.34 2.01 4.60
CA LEU A 51 13.87 1.59 3.31
C LEU A 51 12.82 1.79 2.23
N ASN A 52 13.21 2.36 1.09
CA ASN A 52 12.22 2.65 0.06
C ASN A 52 11.85 1.37 -0.72
N ARG A 53 10.65 1.35 -1.30
CA ARG A 53 10.17 0.21 -2.08
C ARG A 53 11.11 -0.20 -3.21
N LYS A 54 11.73 0.76 -3.91
CA LYS A 54 12.66 0.47 -5.03
C LYS A 54 13.92 -0.24 -4.58
N GLU A 55 14.39 0.05 -3.36
CA GLU A 55 15.53 -0.65 -2.76
C GLU A 55 15.17 -2.09 -2.41
N ILE A 56 13.97 -2.33 -1.89
CA ILE A 56 13.45 -3.67 -1.63
C ILE A 56 13.30 -4.45 -2.95
N GLU A 57 12.73 -3.83 -4.00
CA GLU A 57 12.64 -4.40 -5.36
C GLU A 57 13.99 -4.59 -6.07
N ALA A 58 15.07 -3.97 -5.58
CA ALA A 58 16.41 -4.26 -6.09
C ALA A 58 17.03 -5.47 -5.39
N MET A 59 16.59 -5.79 -4.17
CA MET A 59 17.02 -6.97 -3.42
C MET A 59 16.26 -8.22 -3.90
N PHE A 60 14.93 -8.09 -3.99
CA PHE A 60 14.03 -9.09 -4.52
C PHE A 60 13.79 -8.80 -5.99
N SER A 61 13.93 -9.76 -6.92
CA SER A 61 13.39 -9.56 -8.27
C SER A 61 11.90 -9.19 -8.16
N LEU A 62 11.39 -8.38 -9.10
CA LEU A 62 10.00 -7.91 -9.06
C LEU A 62 8.99 -9.06 -8.93
N SER A 63 9.29 -10.23 -9.51
CA SER A 63 8.50 -11.45 -9.33
C SER A 63 8.48 -11.92 -7.87
N ASP A 64 9.66 -12.06 -7.26
CA ASP A 64 9.83 -12.58 -5.91
C ASP A 64 9.13 -11.67 -4.88
N LEU A 65 9.25 -10.35 -5.03
CA LEU A 65 8.61 -9.40 -4.11
C LEU A 65 7.09 -9.44 -4.22
N ARG A 66 6.54 -9.56 -5.44
CA ARG A 66 5.08 -9.57 -5.64
C ARG A 66 4.41 -10.84 -5.10
N GLU A 67 5.17 -11.91 -4.96
CA GLU A 67 4.68 -13.19 -4.44
C GLU A 67 4.63 -13.23 -2.91
N THR A 68 5.24 -12.28 -2.22
CA THR A 68 5.20 -12.24 -0.76
C THR A 68 3.83 -11.81 -0.24
N LYS A 69 3.47 -12.30 0.96
CA LYS A 69 2.19 -11.92 1.60
C LYS A 69 2.16 -10.45 1.97
N VAL A 70 3.23 -9.92 2.54
CA VAL A 70 3.30 -8.52 2.96
C VAL A 70 3.06 -7.57 1.78
N TYR A 71 3.63 -7.89 0.60
CA TYR A 71 3.38 -7.10 -0.60
C TYR A 71 1.91 -7.18 -1.07
N GLN A 72 1.32 -8.38 -1.05
CA GLN A 72 -0.06 -8.59 -1.50
C GLN A 72 -1.06 -7.90 -0.57
N GLU A 73 -0.87 -8.02 0.74
CA GLU A 73 -1.69 -7.36 1.76
C GLU A 73 -1.61 -5.83 1.62
N ALA A 74 -0.40 -5.27 1.51
CA ALA A 74 -0.22 -3.82 1.32
C ALA A 74 -0.84 -3.32 -0.01
N LEU A 75 -0.83 -4.15 -1.06
CA LEU A 75 -1.48 -3.82 -2.33
C LEU A 75 -3.01 -3.89 -2.24
N GLU A 76 -3.55 -4.82 -1.46
CA GLU A 76 -4.97 -4.97 -1.22
C GLU A 76 -5.51 -3.81 -0.37
N GLU A 77 -4.86 -3.51 0.75
CA GLU A 77 -5.16 -2.36 1.61
C GLU A 77 -5.15 -1.05 0.82
N GLY A 78 -4.09 -0.79 0.03
CA GLY A 78 -4.02 0.41 -0.79
C GLY A 78 -5.08 0.48 -1.91
N ARG A 79 -5.61 -0.67 -2.36
CA ARG A 79 -6.73 -0.69 -3.32
C ARG A 79 -8.06 -0.41 -2.65
N GLU A 80 -8.25 -0.90 -1.43
CA GLU A 80 -9.44 -0.64 -0.61
C GLU A 80 -9.49 0.84 -0.25
N GLU A 81 -8.43 1.39 0.34
CA GLU A 81 -8.29 2.82 0.63
C GLU A 81 -8.52 3.67 -0.62
N GLY A 82 -7.85 3.34 -1.74
CA GLY A 82 -8.00 4.08 -2.99
C GLY A 82 -9.43 4.02 -3.57
N ARG A 83 -10.18 2.95 -3.30
CA ARG A 83 -11.59 2.84 -3.70
C ARG A 83 -12.48 3.72 -2.83
N GLU A 84 -12.27 3.72 -1.52
CA GLU A 84 -13.02 4.57 -0.58
C GLU A 84 -12.76 6.05 -0.84
N GLU A 85 -11.50 6.45 -0.97
CA GLU A 85 -11.11 7.83 -1.33
C GLU A 85 -11.67 8.24 -2.69
N GLY A 86 -11.61 7.33 -3.67
CA GLY A 86 -12.16 7.55 -5.01
C GLY A 86 -13.68 7.73 -5.01
N GLU A 87 -14.41 6.93 -4.23
CA GLU A 87 -15.86 7.07 -4.08
C GLU A 87 -16.23 8.40 -3.42
N LEU A 88 -15.58 8.75 -2.31
CA LEU A 88 -15.80 10.02 -1.63
C LEU A 88 -15.47 11.21 -2.56
N SER A 89 -14.33 11.16 -3.25
CA SER A 89 -13.94 12.19 -4.21
C SER A 89 -14.97 12.33 -5.35
N ALA A 90 -15.48 11.22 -5.88
CA ALA A 90 -16.50 11.24 -6.91
C ALA A 90 -17.82 11.87 -6.41
N LYS A 91 -18.26 11.52 -5.20
CA LYS A 91 -19.43 12.13 -4.54
C LYS A 91 -19.23 13.64 -4.41
N LEU A 92 -18.13 14.07 -3.79
CA LEU A 92 -17.85 15.50 -3.58
C LEU A 92 -17.77 16.29 -4.90
N ASN A 93 -17.08 15.75 -5.90
CA ASN A 93 -16.95 16.40 -7.22
C ASN A 93 -18.27 16.50 -8.00
N SER A 94 -19.30 15.72 -7.63
CA SER A 94 -20.62 15.80 -8.24
C SER A 94 -21.52 16.90 -7.66
N ILE A 95 -21.24 17.35 -6.42
CA ILE A 95 -22.03 18.35 -5.70
C ILE A 95 -22.28 19.63 -6.51
N PRO A 96 -21.26 20.26 -7.17
CA PRO A 96 -21.48 21.51 -7.89
C PRO A 96 -22.49 21.36 -9.02
N ARG A 97 -22.42 20.24 -9.75
CA ARG A 97 -23.36 19.95 -10.83
C ARG A 97 -24.78 19.75 -10.29
N LEU A 98 -24.94 19.04 -9.17
CA LEU A 98 -26.24 18.81 -8.56
C LEU A 98 -26.85 20.11 -8.01
N SER A 99 -26.02 21.00 -7.45
CA SER A 99 -26.44 22.33 -6.99
C SER A 99 -26.91 23.20 -8.17
N VAL A 100 -26.18 23.21 -9.29
CA VAL A 100 -26.59 23.92 -10.52
C VAL A 100 -27.91 23.38 -11.09
N LEU A 101 -28.21 22.09 -10.89
CA LEU A 101 -29.49 21.48 -11.27
C LEU A 101 -30.65 21.84 -10.31
N GLY A 102 -30.39 22.64 -9.28
CA GLY A 102 -31.39 23.17 -8.37
C GLY A 102 -31.76 22.25 -7.21
N LEU A 103 -30.96 21.22 -6.93
CA LEU A 103 -31.16 20.37 -5.73
C LEU A 103 -30.78 21.15 -4.47
N SER A 104 -31.54 20.96 -3.39
CA SER A 104 -31.20 21.52 -2.07
C SER A 104 -30.01 20.79 -1.44
N VAL A 105 -29.37 21.42 -0.46
CA VAL A 105 -28.23 20.83 0.27
C VAL A 105 -28.62 19.49 0.90
N GLU A 106 -29.82 19.41 1.50
CA GLU A 106 -30.36 18.20 2.12
C GLU A 106 -30.62 17.10 1.08
N GLN A 107 -31.11 17.45 -0.11
CA GLN A 107 -31.34 16.50 -1.20
C GLN A 107 -30.02 15.94 -1.74
N ILE A 108 -28.99 16.79 -1.88
CA ILE A 108 -27.67 16.37 -2.33
C ILE A 108 -27.01 15.47 -1.29
N ALA A 109 -27.06 15.85 -0.01
CA ALA A 109 -26.55 15.05 1.10
C ALA A 109 -27.19 13.66 1.13
N GLN A 110 -28.53 13.60 1.01
CA GLN A 110 -29.26 12.34 0.95
C GLN A 110 -28.91 11.50 -0.29
N ALA A 111 -28.79 12.13 -1.47
CA ALA A 111 -28.54 11.41 -2.72
C ALA A 111 -27.12 10.83 -2.81
N LEU A 112 -26.15 11.48 -2.16
CA LEU A 112 -24.75 11.07 -2.18
C LEU A 112 -24.34 10.30 -0.92
N ASP A 113 -25.24 10.16 0.05
CA ASP A 113 -24.94 9.59 1.36
C ASP A 113 -23.74 10.33 2.01
N LEU A 114 -23.90 11.65 2.12
CA LEU A 114 -22.93 12.57 2.72
C LEU A 114 -23.59 13.35 3.86
N GLU A 115 -22.76 13.86 4.76
CA GLU A 115 -23.21 14.81 5.77
C GLU A 115 -23.54 16.17 5.12
N ILE A 116 -24.57 16.85 5.64
CA ILE A 116 -24.97 18.19 5.16
C ILE A 116 -23.79 19.17 5.23
N GLU A 117 -22.97 19.08 6.28
CA GLU A 117 -21.78 19.91 6.46
C GLU A 117 -20.76 19.72 5.33
N GLN A 118 -20.55 18.48 4.86
CA GLN A 118 -19.64 18.19 3.76
C GLN A 118 -20.14 18.81 2.45
N VAL A 119 -21.46 18.74 2.22
CA VAL A 119 -22.08 19.36 1.04
C VAL A 119 -21.96 20.87 1.08
N GLN A 120 -22.24 21.47 2.23
CA GLN A 120 -22.16 22.91 2.45
C GLN A 120 -20.73 23.43 2.25
N GLN A 121 -19.73 22.75 2.79
CA GLN A 121 -18.30 23.13 2.61
C GLN A 121 -17.89 23.17 1.14
N VAL A 122 -18.33 22.21 0.33
CA VAL A 122 -18.02 22.19 -1.11
C VAL A 122 -18.70 23.34 -1.85
N ILE A 123 -19.94 23.68 -1.50
CA ILE A 123 -20.69 24.80 -2.11
C ILE A 123 -20.07 26.15 -1.69
N ASP A 124 -19.77 26.32 -0.40
CA ASP A 124 -19.23 27.58 0.14
C ASP A 124 -17.80 27.83 -0.30
N GLY A 125 -16.99 26.78 -0.45
CA GLY A 125 -15.62 26.87 -0.98
C GLY A 125 -15.54 27.23 -2.47
N GLN A 126 -16.67 27.30 -3.18
CA GLN A 126 -16.76 27.74 -4.58
C GLN A 126 -17.20 29.20 -4.75
N ASN A 127 -17.62 29.86 -3.66
CA ASN A 127 -17.98 31.28 -3.62
C ASN A 127 -16.80 32.15 -3.16
#